data_AF-A0A945E949-F1
#
_entry.id   AF-A0A945E949-F1
#
_cell.length_a   1.000
_cell.length_b   1.000
_cell.length_c   1.000
_cell.angle_alpha   90.00
_cell.angle_beta   90.00
_cell.angle_gamma   90.00
#
_symmetry.space_group_name_H-M   'P 1'
#
loop_
_entity.id
_entity.type
_entity.pdbx_description
1 polymer ?
#
loop_
_entity_poly.entity_id
_entity_poly.type
_entity_poly.pdbx_seq_one_letter_code
_entity_poly.pdbx_strand_id
1 'polypeptide(L)'
;MYDFLNFCDLNNFEYWLVIRLYFAATLPILLATHYLINKKVSYSTAYTLICAFFIVAFGWEIWLTYGLSGGLPVDQRRSVMLTCAIPVNINWLLNSLADVLIVWIGLFLVKIHYRNKRSPFIKWKWGAFFILLTWFIIQNIYIEAFFYHLQLGSNGDLSWAPLQPLGSWYNPTIFKIAGNPITFQTQSSWVLMTPIIYYLSIFFNRKKNNYQ
;
A
#
# COMPACT_ATOMS: atom_id res chain seq x y z
N MET A 1 2.62 22.06 -24.39
CA MET A 1 2.38 21.51 -23.03
C MET A 1 2.11 19.99 -23.08
N TYR A 2 2.69 19.25 -24.04
CA TYR A 2 2.64 17.78 -24.12
C TYR A 2 4.04 17.15 -24.01
N ASP A 3 5.12 17.91 -24.25
CA ASP A 3 6.50 17.36 -24.27
C ASP A 3 7.14 17.13 -22.90
N PHE A 4 6.66 17.74 -21.81
CA PHE A 4 7.28 17.54 -20.49
C PHE A 4 7.03 16.14 -19.91
N LEU A 5 6.03 15.42 -20.45
CA LEU A 5 5.65 14.06 -20.03
C LEU A 5 6.10 12.99 -21.03
N ASN A 6 6.63 13.37 -22.20
CA ASN A 6 7.14 12.46 -23.22
C ASN A 6 8.61 12.04 -23.00
N PHE A 7 9.23 12.42 -21.88
CA PHE A 7 10.66 12.17 -21.65
C PHE A 7 11.07 10.69 -21.69
N CYS A 8 10.13 9.78 -21.43
CA CYS A 8 10.40 8.34 -21.32
C CYS A 8 9.69 7.47 -22.36
N ASP A 9 9.05 8.06 -23.38
CA ASP A 9 8.32 7.33 -24.45
C ASP A 9 7.34 6.24 -23.94
N LEU A 10 6.59 6.56 -22.88
CA LEU A 10 5.62 5.65 -22.27
C LEU A 10 4.49 5.32 -23.24
N ASN A 11 4.05 4.07 -23.28
CA ASN A 11 2.79 3.74 -23.92
C ASN A 11 1.60 4.24 -23.08
N ASN A 12 0.40 4.28 -23.67
CA ASN A 12 -0.80 4.78 -22.99
C ASN A 12 -1.08 4.07 -21.66
N PHE A 13 -0.85 2.76 -21.57
CA PHE A 13 -1.11 2.00 -20.36
C PHE A 13 -0.12 2.36 -19.24
N GLU A 14 1.18 2.39 -19.56
CA GLU A 14 2.25 2.77 -18.63
C GLU A 14 2.07 4.20 -18.14
N TYR A 15 1.68 5.11 -19.03
CA TYR A 15 1.39 6.49 -18.68
C TYR A 15 0.29 6.61 -17.62
N TRP A 16 -0.82 5.89 -17.78
CA TRP A 16 -1.89 5.84 -16.79
C TRP A 16 -1.44 5.23 -15.46
N LEU A 17 -0.58 4.22 -15.49
CA LEU A 17 0.00 3.63 -14.28
C LEU A 17 0.81 4.68 -13.51
N VAL A 18 1.72 5.38 -14.19
CA VAL A 18 2.59 6.41 -13.62
C VAL A 18 1.74 7.51 -12.95
N ILE A 19 0.77 8.07 -13.66
CA ILE A 19 -0.10 9.12 -13.12
C ILE A 19 -0.79 8.68 -11.85
N ARG A 20 -1.39 7.48 -11.84
CA ARG A 20 -2.15 7.02 -10.67
C ARG A 20 -1.23 6.74 -9.48
N LEU A 21 -0.03 6.22 -9.71
CA LEU A 21 0.96 6.03 -8.63
C LEU A 21 1.37 7.37 -8.01
N TYR A 22 1.79 8.34 -8.83
CA TYR A 22 2.18 9.66 -8.32
C TYR A 22 1.01 10.37 -7.64
N PHE A 23 -0.20 10.26 -8.18
CA PHE A 23 -1.40 10.81 -7.55
C PHE A 23 -1.67 10.15 -6.18
N ALA A 24 -1.63 8.81 -6.11
CA ALA A 24 -1.85 8.08 -4.87
C ALA A 24 -0.77 8.38 -3.81
N ALA A 25 0.50 8.51 -4.23
CA ALA A 25 1.63 8.81 -3.34
C ALA A 25 1.62 10.26 -2.83
N THR A 26 1.15 11.22 -3.63
CA THR A 26 1.11 12.65 -3.26
C THR A 26 -0.08 13.00 -2.38
N LEU A 27 -1.22 12.35 -2.58
CA LEU A 27 -2.45 12.62 -1.82
C LEU A 27 -2.29 12.53 -0.28
N PRO A 28 -1.63 11.52 0.33
CA PRO A 28 -1.45 11.49 1.78
C PRO A 28 -0.59 12.66 2.28
N ILE A 29 0.38 13.14 1.49
CA ILE A 29 1.20 14.30 1.85
C ILE A 29 0.35 15.58 1.84
N LEU A 30 -0.46 15.78 0.79
CA LEU A 30 -1.36 16.94 0.69
C LEU A 30 -2.39 16.95 1.82
N LEU A 31 -3.03 15.80 2.08
CA LEU A 31 -3.99 15.66 3.17
C LEU A 31 -3.33 15.91 4.53
N ALA A 32 -2.16 15.30 4.80
CA ALA A 32 -1.44 15.51 6.05
C ALA A 32 -1.10 17.00 6.26
N THR A 33 -0.61 17.66 5.21
CA THR A 33 -0.29 19.10 5.22
C THR A 33 -1.53 19.94 5.52
N HIS A 34 -2.65 19.66 4.85
CA HIS A 34 -3.91 20.36 5.09
C HIS A 34 -4.42 20.18 6.54
N TYR A 35 -4.35 18.96 7.09
CA TYR A 35 -4.76 18.70 8.47
C TYR A 35 -3.84 19.37 9.50
N LEU A 36 -2.53 19.45 9.22
CA LEU A 36 -1.54 20.15 10.04
C LEU A 36 -1.81 21.66 10.09
N ILE A 37 -1.97 22.29 8.93
CA ILE A 37 -2.26 23.74 8.82
C ILE A 37 -3.55 24.09 9.57
N ASN A 38 -4.59 23.27 9.42
CA ASN A 38 -5.89 23.52 10.05
C ASN A 38 -5.98 23.04 11.51
N LYS A 39 -4.89 22.51 12.10
CA LYS A 39 -4.84 21.96 13.48
C LYS A 39 -5.93 20.92 13.77
N LYS A 40 -6.40 20.20 12.75
CA LYS A 40 -7.44 19.15 12.84
C LYS A 40 -6.84 17.73 12.93
N VAL A 41 -5.55 17.61 13.24
CA VAL A 41 -4.83 16.33 13.26
C VAL A 41 -5.30 15.46 14.42
N SER A 42 -5.75 14.25 14.12
CA SER A 42 -5.85 13.20 15.14
C SER A 42 -4.50 12.54 15.32
N TYR A 43 -3.79 12.87 16.41
CA TYR A 43 -2.46 12.30 16.71
C TYR A 43 -2.43 10.78 16.67
N SER A 44 -3.46 10.10 17.19
CA SER A 44 -3.55 8.64 17.11
C SER A 44 -3.56 8.13 15.66
N THR A 45 -4.29 8.81 14.77
CA THR A 45 -4.30 8.47 13.34
C THR A 45 -2.96 8.80 12.70
N ALA A 46 -2.39 9.96 12.99
CA ALA A 46 -1.08 10.37 12.45
C ALA A 46 0.02 9.36 12.81
N TYR A 47 0.15 8.98 14.09
CA TYR A 47 1.14 7.98 14.51
C TYR A 47 0.89 6.61 13.86
N THR A 48 -0.37 6.20 13.72
CA THR A 48 -0.70 4.94 13.02
C THR A 48 -0.24 4.98 11.56
N LEU A 49 -0.44 6.10 10.85
CA LEU A 49 -0.03 6.27 9.46
C LEU A 49 1.49 6.35 9.29
N ILE A 50 2.19 7.00 10.24
CA ILE A 50 3.66 7.03 10.25
C ILE A 50 4.21 5.62 10.46
N CYS A 51 3.67 4.85 11.41
CA CYS A 51 4.06 3.46 11.58
C CYS A 51 3.71 2.61 10.36
N ALA A 52 2.55 2.84 9.74
CA ALA A 52 2.15 2.14 8.51
C ALA A 52 3.19 2.35 7.39
N PHE A 53 3.67 3.58 7.18
CA PHE A 53 4.72 3.87 6.20
C PHE A 53 5.95 3.00 6.41
N PHE A 54 6.48 2.93 7.64
CA PHE A 54 7.66 2.13 7.94
C PHE A 54 7.39 0.63 7.80
N ILE A 55 6.21 0.16 8.21
CA ILE A 55 5.83 -1.25 8.09
C ILE A 55 5.72 -1.65 6.61
N VAL A 56 5.15 -0.81 5.75
CA VAL A 56 5.07 -1.08 4.32
C VAL A 56 6.47 -1.07 3.69
N ALA A 57 7.24 0.00 3.96
CA ALA A 57 8.58 0.19 3.40
C ALA A 57 9.49 -1.00 3.72
N PHE A 58 9.59 -1.37 4.99
CA PHE A 58 10.46 -2.46 5.44
C PHE A 58 9.81 -3.85 5.35
N GLY A 59 8.48 -3.91 5.28
CA GLY A 59 7.72 -5.16 5.26
C GLY A 59 7.62 -5.79 3.88
N TRP A 60 7.61 -4.98 2.80
CA TRP A 60 7.68 -5.50 1.44
C TRP A 60 8.26 -4.53 0.39
N GLU A 61 8.02 -3.22 0.46
CA GLU A 61 8.33 -2.34 -0.69
C GLU A 61 9.83 -2.23 -1.04
N ILE A 62 10.71 -2.16 -0.05
CA ILE A 62 12.17 -2.14 -0.28
C ILE A 62 12.62 -3.48 -0.87
N TRP A 63 12.12 -4.59 -0.33
CA TRP A 63 12.46 -5.95 -0.78
C TRP A 63 12.03 -6.17 -2.22
N LEU A 64 10.80 -5.79 -2.56
CA LEU A 64 10.27 -5.88 -3.91
C LEU A 64 11.02 -4.95 -4.87
N THR A 65 11.30 -3.72 -4.46
CA THR A 65 11.98 -2.74 -5.32
C THR A 65 13.37 -3.21 -5.73
N TYR A 66 14.14 -3.76 -4.79
CA TYR A 66 15.53 -4.14 -5.05
C TYR A 66 15.75 -5.64 -5.28
N GLY A 67 14.72 -6.48 -5.16
CA GLY A 67 14.86 -7.93 -5.35
C GLY A 67 15.77 -8.58 -4.28
N LEU A 68 15.74 -8.09 -3.04
CA LEU A 68 16.80 -8.38 -2.04
C LEU A 68 16.94 -9.85 -1.66
N SER A 69 15.91 -10.67 -1.82
CA SER A 69 15.97 -12.09 -1.46
C SER A 69 15.09 -12.94 -2.39
N GLY A 70 15.73 -13.63 -3.33
CA GLY A 70 15.07 -14.62 -4.19
C GLY A 70 14.13 -14.04 -5.26
N GLY A 71 14.16 -12.73 -5.50
CA GLY A 71 13.36 -12.07 -6.55
C GLY A 71 14.18 -11.12 -7.40
N LEU A 72 13.58 -10.62 -8.47
CA LEU A 72 14.23 -9.67 -9.38
C LEU A 72 13.98 -8.23 -8.95
N PRO A 73 14.96 -7.32 -9.10
CA PRO A 73 14.75 -5.89 -8.87
C PRO A 73 13.73 -5.34 -9.88
N VAL A 74 13.06 -4.25 -9.50
CA VAL A 74 11.89 -3.74 -10.22
C VAL A 74 12.19 -3.28 -11.65
N ASP A 75 13.40 -2.79 -11.92
CA ASP A 75 13.87 -2.41 -13.26
C ASP A 75 14.04 -3.59 -14.21
N GLN A 76 14.31 -4.78 -13.68
CA GLN A 76 14.37 -6.02 -14.48
C GLN A 76 12.99 -6.63 -14.72
N ARG A 77 11.97 -6.22 -13.95
CA ARG A 77 10.59 -6.73 -14.04
C ARG A 77 9.68 -5.87 -14.93
N ARG A 78 10.14 -4.71 -15.41
CA ARG A 78 9.34 -3.76 -16.19
C ARG A 78 10.11 -3.18 -17.37
N SER A 79 9.42 -2.43 -18.22
CA SER A 79 10.04 -1.77 -19.37
C SER A 79 11.06 -0.70 -18.96
N VAL A 80 11.98 -0.40 -19.89
CA VAL A 80 12.95 0.69 -19.74
C VAL A 80 12.23 2.04 -19.60
N MET A 81 11.15 2.25 -20.35
CA MET A 81 10.30 3.44 -20.30
C MET A 81 9.69 3.65 -18.91
N LEU A 82 9.13 2.59 -18.32
CA LEU A 82 8.54 2.67 -16.97
C LEU A 82 9.61 2.88 -15.90
N THR A 83 10.81 2.33 -16.09
CA THR A 83 11.96 2.57 -15.22
C THR A 83 12.47 4.01 -15.29
N CYS A 84 12.45 4.62 -16.47
CA CYS A 84 12.74 6.04 -16.65
C CYS A 84 11.73 6.93 -15.90
N ALA A 85 10.43 6.62 -16.00
CA ALA A 85 9.38 7.43 -15.39
C ALA A 85 9.25 7.26 -13.86
N ILE A 86 9.56 6.06 -13.35
CA ILE A 86 9.56 5.75 -11.91
C ILE A 86 10.93 5.15 -11.55
N PRO A 87 11.98 5.96 -11.32
CA PRO A 87 13.30 5.45 -10.98
C PRO A 87 13.28 4.45 -9.81
N VAL A 88 14.11 3.41 -9.88
CA VAL A 88 14.18 2.34 -8.86
C VAL A 88 14.31 2.89 -7.45
N ASN A 89 15.19 3.89 -7.27
CA ASN A 89 15.50 4.47 -5.96
C ASN A 89 14.35 5.25 -5.32
N ILE A 90 13.33 5.62 -6.10
CA ILE A 90 12.11 6.29 -5.58
C ILE A 90 10.91 5.35 -5.56
N ASN A 91 10.97 4.20 -6.23
CA ASN A 91 9.83 3.29 -6.38
C ASN A 91 9.28 2.83 -5.03
N TRP A 92 10.16 2.37 -4.13
CA TRP A 92 9.74 1.91 -2.80
C TRP A 92 9.03 3.02 -2.02
N LEU A 93 9.50 4.27 -2.15
CA LEU A 93 8.96 5.42 -1.45
C LEU A 93 7.56 5.76 -1.97
N LEU A 94 7.38 5.82 -3.29
CA LEU A 94 6.11 6.13 -3.93
C LEU A 94 5.04 5.08 -3.61
N ASN A 95 5.38 3.79 -3.74
CA ASN A 95 4.45 2.71 -3.41
C ASN A 95 4.13 2.69 -1.91
N SER A 96 5.13 2.91 -1.04
CA SER A 96 4.88 3.01 0.41
C SER A 96 3.91 4.13 0.77
N LEU A 97 4.00 5.28 0.11
CA LEU A 97 3.06 6.38 0.30
C LEU A 97 1.66 6.04 -0.23
N ALA A 98 1.57 5.39 -1.39
CA ALA A 98 0.29 4.93 -1.93
C ALA A 98 -0.39 3.93 -0.97
N ASP A 99 0.35 3.01 -0.37
CA ASP A 99 -0.19 2.07 0.61
C ASP A 99 -0.62 2.76 1.91
N VAL A 100 0.09 3.81 2.34
CA VAL A 100 -0.34 4.65 3.47
C VAL A 100 -1.70 5.31 3.18
N LEU A 101 -1.95 5.75 1.96
CA LEU A 101 -3.26 6.26 1.56
C LEU A 101 -4.35 5.19 1.70
N ILE A 102 -4.08 3.95 1.27
CA ILE A 102 -5.00 2.82 1.43
C ILE A 102 -5.31 2.57 2.91
N VAL A 103 -4.28 2.56 3.77
CA VAL A 103 -4.45 2.43 5.23
C VAL A 103 -5.31 3.56 5.79
N TRP A 104 -5.06 4.80 5.35
CA TRP A 104 -5.84 5.95 5.80
C TRP A 104 -7.32 5.82 5.42
N ILE A 105 -7.61 5.45 4.17
CA ILE A 105 -8.99 5.21 3.72
C ILE A 105 -9.64 4.10 4.56
N GLY A 106 -8.92 3.01 4.85
CA GLY A 106 -9.42 1.93 5.70
C GLY A 106 -9.80 2.43 7.10
N LEU A 107 -8.93 3.20 7.75
CA LEU A 107 -9.22 3.80 9.06
C LEU A 107 -10.42 4.77 8.99
N PHE A 108 -10.57 5.49 7.89
CA PHE A 108 -11.70 6.38 7.65
C PHE A 108 -13.02 5.61 7.49
N LEU A 109 -13.03 4.50 6.73
CA LEU A 109 -14.19 3.61 6.58
C LEU A 109 -14.66 3.06 7.93
N VAL A 110 -13.72 2.61 8.77
CA VAL A 110 -14.03 2.16 10.13
C VAL A 110 -14.66 3.30 10.96
N LYS A 111 -14.11 4.52 10.88
CA LYS A 111 -14.67 5.68 11.60
C LYS A 111 -16.09 6.02 11.15
N ILE A 112 -16.37 5.99 9.84
CA ILE A 112 -17.72 6.22 9.31
C ILE A 112 -18.68 5.16 9.83
N HIS A 113 -18.33 3.88 9.71
CA HIS A 113 -19.22 2.78 10.13
C HIS A 113 -19.58 2.85 11.62
N TYR A 114 -18.67 3.35 12.46
CA TYR A 114 -18.87 3.45 13.90
C TYR A 114 -19.16 4.87 14.41
N ARG A 115 -19.48 5.84 13.54
CA ARG A 115 -19.66 7.27 13.91
C ARG A 115 -20.62 7.50 15.08
N ASN A 116 -21.71 6.74 15.14
CA ASN A 116 -22.76 6.86 16.17
C ASN A 116 -22.66 5.77 17.26
N LYS A 117 -21.54 5.04 17.32
CA LYS A 117 -21.32 3.92 18.23
C LYS A 117 -20.07 4.20 19.08
N ARG A 118 -19.86 3.41 20.14
CA ARG A 118 -18.60 3.43 20.90
C ARG A 118 -17.42 3.17 19.95
N SER A 119 -16.43 4.06 19.98
CA SER A 119 -15.25 4.02 19.11
C SER A 119 -14.64 2.60 19.05
N PRO A 120 -14.39 2.06 17.85
CA PRO A 120 -13.79 0.75 17.67
C PRO A 120 -12.29 0.74 17.98
N PHE A 121 -11.69 1.90 18.29
CA PHE A 121 -10.27 2.05 18.60
C PHE A 121 -9.98 2.05 20.11
N ILE A 122 -10.97 1.72 20.95
CA ILE A 122 -10.76 1.59 22.41
C ILE A 122 -10.34 0.17 22.78
N LYS A 123 -10.96 -0.83 22.14
CA LYS A 123 -10.69 -2.25 22.35
C LYS A 123 -10.93 -3.00 21.05
N TRP A 124 -10.30 -4.17 20.91
CA TRP A 124 -10.46 -5.00 19.73
C TRP A 124 -11.94 -5.33 19.49
N LYS A 125 -12.39 -5.09 18.26
CA LYS A 125 -13.70 -5.45 17.74
C LYS A 125 -13.53 -6.12 16.39
N TRP A 126 -14.01 -7.35 16.29
CA TRP A 126 -13.97 -8.13 15.05
C TRP A 126 -14.63 -7.42 13.87
N GLY A 127 -15.72 -6.67 14.08
CA GLY A 127 -16.35 -5.90 13.01
C GLY A 127 -15.43 -4.85 12.37
N ALA A 128 -14.63 -4.13 13.18
CA ALA A 128 -13.67 -3.17 12.64
C ALA A 128 -12.49 -3.85 11.94
N PHE A 129 -12.03 -4.99 12.48
CA PHE A 129 -11.03 -5.84 11.83
C PHE A 129 -11.50 -6.29 10.44
N PHE A 130 -12.72 -6.84 10.31
CA PHE A 130 -13.22 -7.31 9.02
C PHE A 130 -13.45 -6.18 8.02
N ILE A 131 -13.87 -4.99 8.46
CA ILE A 131 -13.95 -3.82 7.56
C ILE A 131 -12.57 -3.50 6.96
N LEU A 132 -11.52 -3.49 7.79
CA LEU A 132 -10.15 -3.25 7.31
C LEU A 132 -9.67 -4.39 6.40
N LEU A 133 -9.88 -5.64 6.81
CA LEU A 133 -9.47 -6.81 6.02
C LEU A 133 -10.12 -6.79 4.64
N THR A 134 -11.44 -6.60 4.59
CA THR A 134 -12.19 -6.54 3.33
C THR A 134 -11.70 -5.40 2.45
N TRP A 135 -11.50 -4.21 3.02
CA TRP A 135 -10.97 -3.06 2.28
C TRP A 135 -9.57 -3.35 1.72
N PHE A 136 -8.64 -3.83 2.54
CA PHE A 136 -7.25 -4.09 2.15
C PHE A 136 -7.11 -5.22 1.11
N ILE A 137 -7.95 -6.24 1.17
CA ILE A 137 -7.94 -7.32 0.18
C ILE A 137 -8.58 -6.88 -1.13
N ILE A 138 -9.76 -6.24 -1.10
CA ILE A 138 -10.45 -5.81 -2.33
C ILE A 138 -9.60 -4.81 -3.12
N GLN A 139 -9.03 -3.81 -2.45
CA GLN A 139 -8.17 -2.83 -3.11
C GLN A 139 -6.92 -3.50 -3.72
N ASN A 140 -6.32 -4.47 -3.03
CA ASN A 140 -5.11 -5.13 -3.54
C ASN A 140 -5.42 -6.03 -4.73
N ILE A 141 -6.55 -6.75 -4.72
CA ILE A 141 -7.05 -7.49 -5.89
C ILE A 141 -7.24 -6.54 -7.07
N TYR A 142 -7.81 -5.35 -6.84
CA TYR A 142 -7.98 -4.36 -7.90
C TYR A 142 -6.63 -3.85 -8.44
N ILE A 143 -5.67 -3.51 -7.57
CA ILE A 143 -4.35 -3.07 -8.03
C ILE A 143 -3.64 -4.21 -8.78
N GLU A 144 -3.71 -5.44 -8.28
CA GLU A 144 -3.06 -6.58 -8.91
C GLU A 144 -3.65 -6.92 -10.28
N ALA A 145 -4.97 -6.93 -10.38
CA ALA A 145 -5.68 -7.20 -11.63
C ALA A 145 -5.43 -6.16 -12.72
N PHE A 146 -5.30 -4.87 -12.36
CA PHE A 146 -5.34 -3.78 -13.34
C PHE A 146 -4.04 -2.98 -13.48
N PHE A 147 -3.08 -3.14 -12.58
CA PHE A 147 -1.85 -2.31 -12.56
C PHE A 147 -0.58 -3.15 -12.51
N TYR A 148 -0.55 -4.14 -11.63
CA TYR A 148 0.71 -4.78 -11.28
C TYR A 148 1.19 -5.84 -12.28
N HIS A 149 0.40 -6.25 -13.28
CA HIS A 149 0.89 -7.22 -14.28
C HIS A 149 2.12 -6.74 -15.07
N LEU A 150 2.41 -5.42 -15.07
CA LEU A 150 3.64 -4.85 -15.65
C LEU A 150 4.78 -4.63 -14.66
N GLN A 151 4.53 -4.79 -13.35
CA GLN A 151 5.56 -4.60 -12.32
C GLN A 151 5.92 -5.92 -11.65
N LEU A 152 4.95 -6.82 -11.44
CA LEU A 152 5.16 -8.18 -10.97
C LEU A 152 5.51 -8.99 -12.22
N GLY A 153 6.79 -9.32 -12.39
CA GLY A 153 7.28 -10.02 -13.59
C GLY A 153 6.47 -11.28 -13.91
N SER A 154 6.51 -11.71 -15.17
CA SER A 154 5.68 -12.79 -15.73
C SER A 154 5.79 -14.15 -15.01
N ASN A 155 6.84 -14.38 -14.23
CA ASN A 155 7.15 -15.66 -13.58
C ASN A 155 7.01 -15.67 -12.05
N GLY A 156 6.55 -14.59 -11.41
CA GLY A 156 6.38 -14.59 -9.95
C GLY A 156 7.69 -14.47 -9.16
N ASP A 157 8.73 -13.86 -9.74
CA ASP A 157 10.01 -13.53 -9.09
C ASP A 157 9.87 -12.38 -8.07
N LEU A 158 8.89 -12.48 -7.18
CA LEU A 158 8.73 -11.57 -6.06
C LEU A 158 9.73 -11.92 -4.97
N SER A 159 10.50 -10.92 -4.56
CA SER A 159 11.41 -11.08 -3.44
C SER A 159 10.64 -11.53 -2.21
N TRP A 160 11.23 -12.42 -1.44
CA TRP A 160 10.84 -12.60 -0.05
C TRP A 160 10.87 -11.27 0.69
N ALA A 161 9.93 -11.10 1.60
CA ALA A 161 9.88 -9.96 2.50
C ALA A 161 9.22 -10.34 3.84
N PRO A 162 9.42 -9.56 4.92
CA PRO A 162 8.84 -9.87 6.23
C PRO A 162 7.33 -10.10 6.25
N LEU A 163 6.56 -9.40 5.40
CA LEU A 163 5.11 -9.59 5.26
C LEU A 163 4.71 -10.37 4.00
N GLN A 164 5.69 -10.90 3.28
CA GLN A 164 5.55 -11.88 2.19
C GLN A 164 6.45 -13.10 2.49
N PRO A 165 6.12 -13.85 3.54
CA PRO A 165 7.07 -14.76 4.19
C PRO A 165 7.42 -15.99 3.36
N LEU A 166 6.67 -16.33 2.32
CA LEU A 166 7.01 -17.47 1.44
C LEU A 166 7.69 -17.01 0.15
N GLY A 167 7.78 -15.69 -0.10
CA GLY A 167 8.49 -15.09 -1.23
C GLY A 167 8.17 -15.75 -2.58
N SER A 168 9.15 -15.77 -3.47
CA SER A 168 9.08 -16.46 -4.76
C SER A 168 8.98 -17.98 -4.64
N TRP A 169 9.39 -18.57 -3.50
CA TRP A 169 9.40 -20.03 -3.32
C TRP A 169 8.01 -20.65 -3.29
N TYR A 170 7.00 -19.93 -2.77
CA TYR A 170 5.62 -20.37 -2.80
C TYR A 170 4.66 -19.20 -3.02
N ASN A 171 4.38 -18.92 -4.30
CA ASN A 171 3.46 -17.88 -4.72
C ASN A 171 2.43 -18.38 -5.75
N PRO A 172 1.51 -19.29 -5.37
CA PRO A 172 0.50 -19.78 -6.29
C PRO A 172 -0.42 -18.64 -6.75
N THR A 173 -0.86 -18.73 -8.00
CA THR A 173 -1.99 -17.92 -8.49
C THR A 173 -3.26 -18.46 -7.82
N ILE A 174 -3.96 -17.60 -7.08
CA ILE A 174 -5.24 -17.95 -6.44
C ILE A 174 -6.34 -18.00 -7.50
N PHE A 175 -6.42 -16.96 -8.34
CA PHE A 175 -7.34 -16.86 -9.47
C PHE A 175 -6.83 -15.82 -10.48
N LYS A 176 -7.54 -15.67 -11.61
CA LYS A 176 -7.20 -14.68 -12.64
C LYS A 176 -8.37 -13.73 -12.88
N ILE A 177 -8.08 -12.44 -13.09
CA ILE A 177 -9.06 -11.43 -13.55
C ILE A 177 -8.57 -10.89 -14.88
N ALA A 178 -9.39 -10.99 -15.93
CA ALA A 178 -9.03 -10.55 -17.29
C ALA A 178 -7.67 -11.12 -17.79
N GLY A 179 -7.34 -12.34 -17.39
CA GLY A 179 -6.06 -13.01 -17.71
C GLY A 179 -4.92 -12.70 -16.75
N ASN A 180 -5.01 -11.66 -15.92
CA ASN A 180 -3.97 -11.26 -14.98
C ASN A 180 -4.04 -12.11 -13.69
N PRO A 181 -2.90 -12.65 -13.23
CA PRO A 181 -2.86 -13.49 -12.03
C PRO A 181 -3.03 -12.66 -10.76
N ILE A 182 -3.82 -13.18 -9.83
CA ILE A 182 -3.90 -12.72 -8.45
C ILE A 182 -3.15 -13.74 -7.59
N THR A 183 -2.06 -13.32 -6.98
CA THR A 183 -1.07 -14.22 -6.36
C THR A 183 -1.21 -14.25 -4.85
N PHE A 184 -0.75 -15.33 -4.21
CA PHE A 184 -0.90 -15.48 -2.77
C PHE A 184 -0.03 -14.50 -1.95
N GLN A 185 1.21 -14.24 -2.37
CA GLN A 185 2.14 -13.38 -1.63
C GLN A 185 1.69 -11.92 -1.59
N THR A 186 1.15 -11.40 -2.70
CA THR A 186 0.64 -10.03 -2.73
C THR A 186 -0.51 -9.85 -1.75
N GLN A 187 -1.42 -10.84 -1.65
CA GLN A 187 -2.53 -10.81 -0.70
C GLN A 187 -2.06 -11.04 0.74
N SER A 188 -1.04 -11.87 0.97
CA SER A 188 -0.55 -12.15 2.32
C SER A 188 -0.04 -10.91 3.04
N SER A 189 0.60 -9.97 2.32
CA SER A 189 1.01 -8.67 2.88
C SER A 189 -0.15 -7.98 3.58
N TRP A 190 -1.29 -7.90 2.91
CA TRP A 190 -2.48 -7.20 3.39
C TRP A 190 -3.23 -7.97 4.48
N VAL A 191 -3.25 -9.31 4.39
CA VAL A 191 -3.77 -10.16 5.47
C VAL A 191 -2.99 -9.93 6.76
N LEU A 192 -1.66 -9.92 6.70
CA LEU A 192 -0.79 -9.71 7.87
C LEU A 192 -0.78 -8.25 8.35
N MET A 193 -0.86 -7.30 7.42
CA MET A 193 -0.92 -5.86 7.73
C MET A 193 -2.20 -5.48 8.48
N THR A 194 -3.33 -6.12 8.18
CA THR A 194 -4.63 -5.82 8.79
C THR A 194 -4.61 -5.84 10.33
N PRO A 195 -4.23 -6.96 11.00
CA PRO A 195 -4.21 -7.00 12.45
C PRO A 195 -3.19 -6.04 13.05
N ILE A 196 -2.05 -5.81 12.38
CA ILE A 196 -1.00 -4.89 12.83
C ILE A 196 -1.55 -3.45 12.86
N ILE A 197 -2.14 -2.99 11.76
CA ILE A 197 -2.72 -1.64 11.67
C ILE A 197 -3.85 -1.46 12.68
N TYR A 198 -4.73 -2.46 12.82
CA TYR A 198 -5.82 -2.33 13.76
C TYR A 198 -5.31 -2.27 15.20
N TYR A 199 -4.35 -3.11 15.56
CA TYR A 199 -3.70 -3.06 16.87
C TYR A 199 -3.03 -1.70 17.14
N LEU A 200 -2.24 -1.18 16.21
CA LEU A 200 -1.58 0.13 16.33
C LEU A 200 -2.59 1.26 16.53
N SER A 201 -3.69 1.23 15.78
CA SER A 201 -4.74 2.24 15.91
C SER A 201 -5.37 2.24 17.31
N ILE A 202 -5.56 1.06 17.93
CA ILE A 202 -6.04 0.93 19.31
C ILE A 202 -4.97 1.42 20.29
N PHE A 203 -3.72 0.98 20.10
CA PHE A 203 -2.59 1.33 20.98
C PHE A 203 -2.41 2.85 21.09
N PHE A 204 -2.31 3.55 19.95
CA PHE A 204 -2.12 4.99 19.96
C PHE A 204 -3.36 5.75 20.44
N ASN A 205 -4.57 5.22 20.20
CA ASN A 205 -5.79 5.83 20.70
C ASN A 205 -5.88 5.71 22.24
N ARG A 206 -5.48 4.58 22.83
CA ARG A 206 -5.38 4.43 24.29
C ARG A 206 -4.32 5.34 24.89
N LYS A 207 -3.14 5.40 24.27
CA LYS A 207 -2.05 6.26 24.74
C LYS A 207 -2.52 7.72 24.83
N LYS A 208 -3.22 8.22 23.80
CA LYS A 208 -3.82 9.56 23.82
C LYS A 208 -4.73 9.79 25.05
N ASN A 209 -5.63 8.85 25.33
CA ASN A 209 -6.61 8.98 26.41
C ASN A 209 -5.98 8.90 27.81
N ASN A 210 -4.80 8.31 27.97
CA ASN A 210 -4.10 8.25 29.26
C ASN A 210 -3.35 9.55 29.61
N TYR A 211 -3.18 10.45 28.64
CA TYR A 211 -2.54 11.77 28.83
C TYR A 211 -3.56 12.93 28.77
N GLN A 212 -4.86 12.62 28.81
CA GLN A 212 -5.95 13.60 28.95
C GLN A 212 -6.65 13.38 30.28
#